data_AF-A0AAV4M4C2-F1
#
_entry.id   AF-A0AAV4M4C2-F1
#
_cell.length_a   1.000
_cell.length_b   1.000
_cell.length_c   1.000
_cell.angle_alpha   90.00
_cell.angle_beta   90.00
_cell.angle_gamma   90.00
#
_symmetry.space_group_name_H-M   'P 1'
#
loop_
_entity.id
_entity.type
_entity.pdbx_description
1 polymer ?
#
loop_
_entity_poly.entity_id
_entity_poly.type
_entity_poly.pdbx_seq_one_letter_code
_entity_poly.pdbx_strand_id
1 'polypeptide(L)'
;MQVKMMPDDPSEGIKVSVYVTHDWNLAGVLSAMRLSNGVRPPPCSTITFEMYKQGEDLTVRTLFFNATHPELGADQQPHPLVLDGCTEYCPLSDFVDFFKDVIPEDHKELCGETLISVENPDEDVILLPMYNDMKAILLNGDSVCIFDLVS
;
A
#
# COMPACT_ATOMS: atom_id res chain seq x y z
N MET A 1 10.73 -0.99 -14.53
CA MET A 1 10.64 -0.52 -13.12
C MET A 1 11.65 -1.30 -12.28
N GLN A 2 12.51 -0.65 -11.51
CA GLN A 2 13.35 -1.34 -10.51
C GLN A 2 12.67 -1.17 -9.16
N VAL A 3 12.05 -2.23 -8.65
CA VAL A 3 11.59 -2.26 -7.26
C VAL A 3 12.84 -2.31 -6.39
N LYS A 4 13.16 -1.20 -5.72
CA LYS A 4 14.25 -1.19 -4.75
C LYS A 4 13.72 -1.81 -3.46
N MET A 5 13.94 -3.11 -3.33
CA MET A 5 13.68 -3.83 -2.09
C MET A 5 14.52 -3.23 -0.97
N MET A 6 13.95 -3.20 0.23
CA MET A 6 14.70 -2.88 1.44
C MET A 6 15.83 -3.91 1.54
N PRO A 7 17.09 -3.51 1.85
CA PRO A 7 18.16 -4.48 2.01
C PRO A 7 17.77 -5.45 3.13
N ASP A 8 17.78 -6.75 2.83
CA ASP A 8 17.43 -7.81 3.77
C ASP A 8 18.43 -7.94 4.93
N ASP A 9 19.57 -7.24 4.85
CA ASP A 9 20.61 -7.27 5.86
C ASP A 9 20.40 -6.20 6.97
N PRO A 10 19.95 -6.58 8.18
CA PRO A 10 19.84 -5.68 9.31
C PRO A 10 21.20 -5.10 9.77
N SER A 11 22.33 -5.58 9.25
CA SER A 11 23.67 -5.07 9.57
C SER A 11 23.97 -3.68 9.01
N GLU A 12 23.20 -3.20 8.02
CA GLU A 12 23.33 -1.82 7.49
C GLU A 12 22.75 -0.74 8.43
N GLY A 13 22.10 -1.12 9.54
CA GLY A 13 21.74 -0.19 10.61
C GLY A 13 20.66 0.84 10.26
N ILE A 14 19.84 0.56 9.24
CA ILE A 14 18.72 1.44 8.85
C ILE A 14 17.67 1.46 9.96
N LYS A 15 17.50 2.63 10.59
CA LYS A 15 16.51 2.85 11.65
C LYS A 15 15.21 3.47 11.14
N VAL A 16 15.28 4.21 10.04
CA VAL A 16 14.15 4.95 9.47
C VAL A 16 14.27 4.90 7.95
N SER A 17 13.17 4.51 7.29
CA SER A 17 12.99 4.61 5.85
C SER A 17 11.83 5.55 5.56
N VAL A 18 12.02 6.45 4.59
CA VAL A 18 10.99 7.44 4.21
C VAL A 18 10.69 7.29 2.73
N TYR A 19 9.41 7.13 2.42
CA TYR A 19 8.89 7.05 1.05
C TYR A 19 8.03 8.28 0.78
N VAL A 20 8.41 9.04 -0.25
CA VAL A 20 7.63 10.21 -0.71
C VAL A 20 6.80 9.77 -1.89
N THR A 21 5.51 10.08 -1.85
CA THR A 21 4.54 9.51 -2.78
C THR A 21 3.31 10.40 -2.93
N HIS A 22 2.32 9.98 -3.70
CA HIS A 22 1.10 10.75 -3.95
C HIS A 22 -0.06 10.34 -3.02
N ASP A 23 -1.09 11.18 -2.96
CA ASP A 23 -2.29 10.98 -2.14
C ASP A 23 -3.02 9.66 -2.43
N TRP A 24 -3.05 9.25 -3.70
CA TRP A 24 -3.68 8.01 -4.11
C TRP A 24 -2.89 6.76 -3.68
N ASN A 25 -1.56 6.85 -3.47
CA ASN A 25 -0.79 5.75 -2.84
C ASN A 25 -1.19 5.57 -1.38
N LEU A 26 -1.32 6.67 -0.63
CA LEU A 26 -1.77 6.62 0.76
C LEU A 26 -3.18 6.03 0.84
N ALA A 27 -4.07 6.45 -0.07
CA ALA A 27 -5.41 5.89 -0.18
C ALA A 27 -5.38 4.37 -0.47
N GLY A 28 -4.48 3.92 -1.36
CA GLY A 28 -4.25 2.51 -1.65
C GLY A 28 -3.81 1.72 -0.43
N VAL A 29 -2.83 2.22 0.33
CA VAL A 29 -2.34 1.58 1.56
C VAL A 29 -3.43 1.53 2.64
N LEU A 30 -4.17 2.63 2.85
CA LEU A 30 -5.33 2.66 3.76
C LEU A 30 -6.43 1.67 3.34
N SER A 31 -6.65 1.52 2.04
CA SER A 31 -7.60 0.56 1.49
C SER A 31 -7.14 -0.88 1.68
N ALA A 32 -5.84 -1.17 1.47
CA ALA A 32 -5.24 -2.47 1.73
C ALA A 32 -5.37 -2.88 3.21
N MET A 33 -5.26 -1.90 4.12
CA MET A 33 -5.52 -2.08 5.55
C MET A 33 -7.00 -2.20 5.93
N ARG A 34 -7.93 -2.00 4.98
CA ARG A 34 -9.38 -1.91 5.24
C ARG A 34 -9.77 -0.77 6.20
N LEU A 35 -8.95 0.27 6.28
CA LEU A 35 -9.13 1.44 7.16
C LEU A 35 -9.40 2.74 6.39
N SER A 36 -9.63 2.66 5.08
CA SER A 36 -9.99 3.82 4.27
C SER A 36 -11.39 4.33 4.63
N ASN A 37 -11.50 5.64 4.81
CA ASN A 37 -12.77 6.33 5.00
C ASN A 37 -13.39 6.82 3.66
N GLY A 38 -12.77 6.48 2.52
CA GLY A 38 -13.20 6.93 1.19
C GLY A 38 -12.93 8.40 0.89
N VAL A 39 -12.26 9.13 1.79
CA VAL A 39 -11.86 10.52 1.60
C VAL A 39 -10.41 10.58 1.12
N ARG A 40 -10.13 11.48 0.18
CA ARG A 40 -8.77 11.74 -0.30
C ARG A 40 -7.87 12.17 0.87
N PRO A 41 -6.69 11.54 1.07
CA PRO A 41 -5.73 11.98 2.07
C PRO A 41 -5.33 13.45 1.83
N PRO A 42 -5.30 14.30 2.87
CA PRO A 42 -4.92 15.70 2.72
C PRO A 42 -3.43 15.82 2.34
N PRO A 43 -3.01 16.99 1.80
CA PRO A 43 -1.60 17.26 1.55
C PRO A 43 -0.76 17.04 2.80
N CYS A 44 0.47 16.56 2.63
CA CYS A 44 1.41 16.24 3.71
C CYS A 44 0.90 15.18 4.70
N SER A 45 -0.17 14.46 4.39
CA SER A 45 -0.54 13.29 5.18
C SER A 45 0.54 12.22 5.15
N THR A 46 0.69 11.49 6.25
CA THR A 46 1.76 10.50 6.43
C THR A 46 1.21 9.27 7.14
N ILE A 47 1.57 8.09 6.62
CA ILE A 47 1.38 6.82 7.32
C ILE A 47 2.73 6.42 7.90
N THR A 48 2.78 6.13 9.19
CA THR A 48 3.99 5.73 9.89
C THR A 48 3.81 4.32 10.44
N PHE A 49 4.76 3.45 10.15
CA PHE A 49 4.85 2.11 10.73
C PHE A 49 6.03 2.10 11.70
N GLU A 50 5.72 1.93 12.99
CA GLU A 50 6.71 1.89 14.07
C GLU A 50 6.86 0.44 14.55
N MET A 51 8.08 -0.09 14.53
CA MET A 51 8.36 -1.41 15.08
C MET A 51 8.89 -1.30 16.52
N TYR A 52 8.29 -2.05 17.42
CA TYR A 52 8.65 -2.10 18.83
C TYR A 52 9.07 -3.52 19.23
N LYS A 53 10.03 -3.61 20.14
CA LYS A 53 10.42 -4.86 20.79
C LYS A 53 9.99 -4.84 22.26
N GLN A 54 9.05 -5.70 22.64
CA GLN A 54 8.62 -5.90 24.04
C GLN A 54 9.07 -7.27 24.51
N GLY A 55 10.23 -7.32 25.18
CA GLY A 55 10.84 -8.60 25.57
C GLY A 55 11.37 -9.36 24.34
N GLU A 56 10.84 -10.55 24.10
CA GLU A 56 11.14 -11.35 22.90
C GLU A 56 10.20 -11.05 21.73
N ASP A 57 9.05 -10.41 21.99
CA ASP A 57 8.02 -10.17 21.00
C ASP A 57 8.25 -8.88 20.21
N LEU A 58 7.97 -8.93 18.90
CA LEU A 58 7.98 -7.79 18.00
C LEU A 58 6.54 -7.36 17.72
N THR A 59 6.29 -6.06 17.80
CA THR A 59 4.99 -5.46 17.52
C THR A 59 5.14 -4.30 16.54
N VAL A 60 4.09 -4.04 15.78
CA VAL A 60 4.00 -2.92 14.84
C VAL A 60 2.87 -2.01 15.30
N ARG A 61 3.15 -0.72 15.38
CA ARG A 61 2.17 0.34 15.62
C ARG A 61 2.06 1.20 14.38
N THR A 62 0.86 1.32 13.84
CA THR A 62 0.59 2.09 12.63
C THR A 62 -0.13 3.38 12.98
N LEU A 63 0.35 4.51 12.47
CA LEU A 63 -0.17 5.84 12.75
C LEU A 63 -0.49 6.57 11.45
N PHE A 64 -1.56 7.37 11.46
CA PHE A 64 -1.93 8.26 10.37
C PHE A 64 -1.93 9.71 10.82
N PHE A 65 -1.09 10.52 10.18
CA PHE A 65 -1.05 11.97 10.34
C PHE A 65 -1.80 12.61 9.18
N ASN A 66 -2.83 13.39 9.48
CA ASN A 66 -3.71 14.01 8.47
C ASN A 66 -3.98 15.50 8.75
N ALA A 67 -3.14 16.14 9.57
CA ALA A 67 -3.29 17.55 9.87
C ALA A 67 -3.21 18.38 8.58
N THR A 68 -4.15 19.32 8.41
CA THR A 68 -4.21 20.17 7.20
C THR A 68 -3.15 21.27 7.20
N HIS A 69 -2.66 21.67 8.39
CA HIS A 69 -1.66 22.73 8.56
C HIS A 69 -0.57 22.30 9.57
N PRO A 70 0.19 21.23 9.27
CA PRO A 70 1.27 20.73 10.13
C PRO A 70 2.31 21.82 10.48
N GLU A 71 2.58 22.72 9.55
CA GLU A 71 3.56 23.81 9.66
C GLU A 71 3.19 24.89 10.68
N LEU A 72 1.91 24.99 11.05
CA LEU A 72 1.42 25.98 12.01
C LEU A 72 1.55 25.51 13.46
N GLY A 73 2.08 24.31 13.71
CA GLY A 73 2.32 23.78 15.06
C GLY A 73 1.05 23.47 15.84
N ALA A 74 -0.10 23.32 15.15
CA ALA A 74 -1.31 22.79 15.77
C ALA A 74 -1.04 21.37 16.30
N ASP A 75 -1.70 20.96 17.40
CA ASP A 75 -1.54 19.62 17.99
C ASP A 75 -1.76 18.55 16.91
N GLN A 76 -0.66 18.00 16.42
CA GLN A 76 -0.64 16.95 15.41
C GLN A 76 -0.81 15.60 16.11
N GLN A 77 -1.96 15.37 16.72
CA GLN A 77 -2.22 14.07 17.32
C GLN A 77 -2.40 13.03 16.20
N PRO A 78 -1.53 12.01 16.09
CA PRO A 78 -1.71 10.97 15.10
C PRO A 78 -2.94 10.13 15.44
N HIS A 79 -3.60 9.64 14.39
CA HIS A 79 -4.67 8.66 14.51
C HIS A 79 -4.07 7.24 14.49
N PRO A 80 -4.25 6.44 15.55
CA PRO A 80 -3.86 5.03 15.51
C PRO A 80 -4.68 4.27 14.47
N LEU A 81 -3.99 3.52 13.61
CA LEU A 81 -4.58 2.61 12.64
C LEU A 81 -4.49 1.19 13.19
N VAL A 82 -5.62 0.64 13.63
CA VAL A 82 -5.70 -0.69 14.24
C VAL A 82 -6.29 -1.66 13.23
N LEU A 83 -5.53 -2.70 12.87
CA LEU A 83 -5.99 -3.75 11.95
C LEU A 83 -7.06 -4.62 12.64
N ASP A 84 -7.97 -5.18 11.85
CA ASP A 84 -9.00 -6.10 12.35
C ASP A 84 -8.35 -7.30 13.07
N GLY A 85 -8.74 -7.53 14.33
CA GLY A 85 -8.18 -8.59 15.15
C GLY A 85 -6.88 -8.23 15.90
N CYS A 86 -6.35 -7.02 15.70
CA CYS A 86 -5.17 -6.52 16.41
C CYS A 86 -5.51 -5.47 17.47
N THR A 87 -4.51 -5.11 18.28
CA THR A 87 -4.53 -3.90 19.13
C THR A 87 -3.68 -2.79 18.48
N GLU A 88 -3.56 -1.62 19.11
CA GLU A 88 -2.66 -0.55 18.64
C GLU A 88 -1.22 -1.02 18.46
N TYR A 89 -0.77 -1.99 19.26
CA TYR A 89 0.49 -2.69 19.10
C TYR A 89 0.21 -4.09 18.56
N CYS A 90 0.19 -4.24 17.24
CA CYS A 90 -0.14 -5.47 16.55
C CYS A 90 1.08 -6.41 16.55
N PRO A 91 0.98 -7.67 16.99
CA PRO A 91 2.07 -8.64 16.87
C PRO A 91 2.55 -8.74 15.43
N LEU A 92 3.88 -8.83 15.23
CA LEU A 92 4.45 -8.86 13.89
C LEU A 92 3.95 -10.04 13.05
N SER A 93 3.70 -11.21 13.67
CA SER A 93 3.10 -12.38 13.01
C SER A 93 1.74 -12.04 12.42
N ASP A 94 0.87 -11.46 13.25
CA ASP A 94 -0.52 -11.18 12.89
C ASP A 94 -0.59 -10.06 11.85
N PHE A 95 0.32 -9.08 11.95
CA PHE A 95 0.48 -8.04 10.95
C PHE A 95 0.87 -8.61 9.59
N VAL A 96 1.86 -9.52 9.53
CA VAL A 96 2.29 -10.15 8.27
C VAL A 96 1.18 -11.03 7.70
N ASP A 97 0.51 -11.82 8.54
CA ASP A 97 -0.59 -12.68 8.12
C ASP A 97 -1.77 -11.87 7.56
N PHE A 98 -2.06 -10.69 8.13
CA PHE A 98 -3.12 -9.80 7.64
C PHE A 98 -2.88 -9.37 6.18
N PHE A 99 -1.64 -9.04 5.81
CA PHE A 99 -1.31 -8.56 4.46
C PHE A 99 -1.03 -9.67 3.45
N LYS A 100 -0.96 -10.92 3.89
CA LYS A 100 -0.58 -12.06 3.04
C LYS A 100 -1.45 -12.21 1.79
N ASP A 101 -2.75 -11.96 1.91
CA ASP A 101 -3.70 -12.07 0.79
C ASP A 101 -3.72 -10.83 -0.11
N VAL A 102 -3.12 -9.72 0.35
CA VAL A 102 -3.13 -8.43 -0.35
C VAL A 102 -1.82 -8.17 -1.09
N ILE A 103 -0.72 -8.71 -0.59
CA ILE A 103 0.60 -8.58 -1.22
C ILE A 103 0.70 -9.66 -2.31
N PRO A 104 0.83 -9.26 -3.60
CA PRO A 104 0.93 -10.23 -4.68
C PRO A 104 2.28 -10.96 -4.67
N GLU A 105 2.26 -12.28 -4.91
CA GLU A 105 3.49 -13.06 -5.14
C GLU A 105 4.12 -12.72 -6.49
N ASP A 106 3.30 -12.60 -7.53
CA ASP A 106 3.71 -12.14 -8.87
C ASP A 106 2.77 -11.04 -9.39
N HIS A 107 3.24 -9.79 -9.34
CA HIS A 107 2.49 -8.64 -9.84
C HIS A 107 2.30 -8.69 -11.36
N LYS A 108 3.21 -9.29 -12.11
CA LYS A 108 3.16 -9.33 -13.58
C LYS A 108 2.08 -10.26 -14.07
N GLU A 109 2.00 -11.45 -13.46
CA GLU A 109 0.94 -12.40 -13.74
C GLU A 109 -0.44 -11.78 -13.44
N LEU A 110 -0.59 -11.14 -12.29
CA LEU A 110 -1.85 -10.50 -11.89
C LEU A 110 -2.27 -9.33 -12.79
N CYS A 111 -1.31 -8.54 -13.26
CA CYS A 111 -1.58 -7.46 -14.21
C CYS A 111 -1.78 -7.97 -15.65
N GLY A 112 -1.76 -9.28 -15.88
CA GLY A 112 -1.98 -9.86 -17.20
C GLY A 112 -0.81 -9.63 -18.15
N GLU A 113 0.40 -9.33 -17.63
CA GLU A 113 1.64 -9.40 -18.40
C GLU A 113 2.02 -10.88 -18.62
N THR A 114 1.11 -11.67 -19.19
CA THR A 114 1.57 -12.73 -20.07
C THR A 114 2.30 -11.99 -21.17
N LEU A 115 3.61 -12.19 -21.31
CA LEU A 115 4.33 -11.73 -22.50
C LEU A 115 3.75 -12.48 -23.69
N ILE A 116 2.59 -12.04 -24.18
CA ILE A 116 2.05 -12.46 -25.45
C ILE A 116 3.05 -11.88 -26.44
N SER A 117 3.95 -12.73 -26.95
CA SER A 117 4.57 -12.48 -28.23
C SER A 117 3.42 -12.42 -29.24
N VAL A 118 2.86 -11.24 -29.44
CA VAL A 118 1.82 -11.00 -30.43
C VAL A 118 2.48 -11.25 -31.78
N GLU A 119 2.28 -12.44 -32.33
CA GLU A 119 2.76 -12.77 -33.67
C GLU A 119 1.83 -12.27 -34.77
N ASN A 120 0.67 -11.65 -34.48
CA ASN A 120 -0.15 -10.96 -35.49
C ASN A 120 -1.03 -9.85 -34.86
N PRO A 121 -1.11 -8.63 -35.45
CA PRO A 121 -1.69 -7.44 -34.81
C PRO A 121 -3.17 -7.15 -35.14
N ASP A 122 -3.96 -8.11 -35.61
CA ASP A 122 -5.36 -7.89 -35.95
C ASP A 122 -6.24 -8.96 -35.28
N GLU A 123 -7.23 -8.54 -34.48
CA GLU A 123 -8.16 -9.33 -33.61
C GLU A 123 -7.52 -9.81 -32.28
N ASP A 124 -8.05 -9.63 -31.07
CA ASP A 124 -9.42 -9.45 -30.60
C ASP A 124 -9.49 -8.84 -29.18
N VAL A 125 -10.66 -8.29 -28.86
CA VAL A 125 -11.08 -7.70 -27.57
C VAL A 125 -11.04 -8.74 -26.43
N ILE A 126 -10.30 -8.47 -25.36
CA ILE A 126 -10.39 -9.26 -24.11
C ILE A 126 -11.49 -8.66 -23.22
N LEU A 127 -12.67 -9.28 -23.23
CA LEU A 127 -13.65 -9.14 -22.17
C LEU A 127 -13.16 -9.92 -20.95
N LEU A 128 -12.93 -9.27 -19.81
CA LEU A 128 -12.72 -9.94 -18.52
C LEU A 128 -14.06 -10.03 -17.77
N PRO A 129 -14.73 -11.21 -17.73
CA PRO A 129 -16.06 -11.35 -17.15
C PRO A 129 -16.02 -11.67 -15.64
N MET A 130 -15.14 -11.03 -14.85
CA MET A 130 -14.95 -11.43 -13.44
C MET A 130 -14.96 -10.31 -12.39
N TYR A 131 -15.29 -9.06 -12.73
CA TYR A 131 -15.42 -8.00 -11.72
C TYR A 131 -16.59 -7.05 -12.02
N ASN A 132 -17.82 -7.54 -11.82
CA ASN A 132 -19.02 -6.71 -11.98
C ASN A 132 -19.21 -5.67 -10.86
N ASP A 133 -18.55 -5.83 -9.70
CA ASP A 133 -18.76 -4.96 -8.54
C ASP A 133 -17.63 -3.95 -8.27
N MET A 134 -16.50 -4.09 -8.95
CA MET A 134 -15.47 -3.05 -8.96
C MET A 134 -15.64 -2.28 -10.27
N LYS A 135 -16.30 -1.12 -10.19
CA LYS A 135 -16.23 -0.13 -11.28
C LYS A 135 -14.76 0.25 -11.45
N ALA A 136 -14.07 -0.46 -12.34
CA ALA A 136 -12.78 -0.05 -12.85
C ALA A 136 -12.99 1.36 -13.41
N ILE A 137 -12.41 2.35 -12.74
CA ILE A 137 -12.31 3.70 -13.29
C ILE A 137 -11.25 3.60 -14.37
N LEU A 138 -11.67 3.22 -15.57
CA LEU A 138 -10.87 3.26 -16.78
C LEU A 138 -10.59 4.73 -17.10
N LEU A 139 -9.42 5.24 -16.71
CA LEU A 139 -8.87 6.47 -17.26
C LEU A 139 -7.97 6.08 -18.44
N ASN A 140 -8.46 6.33 -19.66
CA ASN A 140 -7.67 6.37 -20.89
C ASN A 140 -6.79 5.14 -21.20
N GLY A 141 -7.37 3.96 -21.38
CA GLY A 141 -6.74 2.88 -22.16
C GLY A 141 -5.52 2.19 -21.53
N ASP A 142 -5.00 2.69 -20.41
CA ASP A 142 -3.98 2.01 -19.63
C ASP A 142 -4.66 1.21 -18.52
N SER A 143 -4.35 -0.09 -18.44
CA SER A 143 -4.72 -0.95 -17.33
C SER A 143 -4.02 -0.46 -16.06
N VAL A 144 -4.70 0.39 -15.29
CA VAL A 144 -4.20 0.90 -14.00
C VAL A 144 -4.22 -0.25 -12.99
N CYS A 145 -3.07 -0.89 -12.82
CA CYS A 145 -2.81 -1.67 -11.61
C CYS A 145 -2.69 -0.68 -10.44
N ILE A 146 -3.48 -0.87 -9.37
CA ILE A 146 -3.47 -0.01 -8.17
C ILE A 146 -2.07 0.08 -7.52
N PHE A 147 -1.18 -0.87 -7.84
CA PHE A 147 0.21 -0.90 -7.41
C PHE A 147 1.20 -0.22 -8.38
N ASP A 148 0.82 0.05 -9.63
CA ASP A 148 1.75 0.52 -10.67
C ASP A 148 1.82 2.03 -10.75
N LEU A 149 2.38 2.56 -9.67
CA LEU A 149 1.98 3.86 -9.22
C LEU A 149 3.14 4.35 -8.36
N VAL A 150 4.22 4.71 -9.04
CA VAL A 150 5.24 5.70 -8.67
C VAL A 150 5.81 6.24 -9.99
N SER A 151 5.62 7.55 -10.23
CA SER A 151 6.25 8.30 -11.32
C SER A 151 7.70 8.66 -11.01
#